data_AF-A0A4U0XAG6-F1
#
_entry.id   AF-A0A4U0XAG6-F1
#
_cell.length_a   1.000
_cell.length_b   1.000
_cell.length_c   1.000
_cell.angle_alpha   90.00
_cell.angle_beta   90.00
_cell.angle_gamma   90.00
#
_symmetry.space_group_name_H-M   'P 1'
#
loop_
_entity.id
_entity.type
_entity.pdbx_description
1 polymer ?
#
loop_
_entity_poly.entity_id
_entity_poly.type
_entity_poly.pdbx_seq_one_letter_code
_entity_poly.pdbx_strand_id
1 'polypeptide(L)'
;MAAGLTIPLGGRPSVGAGLWLQGGIGHLMRLYGLACDAIVGAVVVSVASAQTLCVGHVPEEDQPMGAIRPEDEDDLLWAIRGAGTNFGVVVSVTFKADRAPTYRVRNWLVSLSGDVDARLSLKNLDQKVASRLPRTSSVDAYLYFDTDKMRLAVTMFECATVDCLSEASAALPTLASTIFGQEDSVTMVDGLGMFETEMYMSKMHGGHGGGKTSAFKRCLFLQDIGVVDVADLLVSALRKRPSQLCYLHLLHGGGAVGDVAADGTAFGCRNWNFACVVTGVWPRQQDDTAAARAAIHWVYSIAHELLPLSSGAYAADLGPDPRDAVLATKAFGPNLPRLSRLKRSLDPANVLAYACPLPKVPAKPSPIILVTGEHGAGKDYCAGVWVTEVIAGLHKGFTARAVSISEAIKRDYAAASGADLNSLLQNRAYKERHRETLTNFYYDQVQRQPRLPQQHFLRVVHSAANVDVLFITGMTDEAPVAQLSHLVPDSKLLELLGAVGVGVESIEVLVVAEFPIHRGRELLRQSGFGRVSVQSLLVFGNA
;
A
#
# COMPACT_ATOMS: atom_id res chain seq x y z
N MET A 1 12.15 -23.43 18.56
CA MET A 1 11.43 -23.81 17.31
C MET A 1 11.97 -25.14 16.79
N ALA A 2 11.15 -26.18 16.70
CA ALA A 2 11.60 -27.57 16.49
C ALA A 2 12.35 -27.81 15.16
N ALA A 3 12.05 -27.04 14.11
CA ALA A 3 12.66 -27.16 12.79
C ALA A 3 13.85 -26.20 12.55
N GLY A 4 14.21 -25.34 13.52
CA GLY A 4 15.26 -24.32 13.32
C GLY A 4 14.90 -23.22 12.30
N LEU A 5 13.62 -23.08 11.96
CA LEU A 5 13.09 -22.11 11.01
C LEU A 5 12.20 -21.07 11.71
N THR A 6 12.07 -19.89 11.10
CA THR A 6 11.25 -18.77 11.55
C THR A 6 10.55 -18.09 10.37
N ILE A 7 9.55 -17.28 10.66
CA ILE A 7 8.92 -16.32 9.75
C ILE A 7 8.80 -14.98 10.49
N PRO A 8 8.73 -13.84 9.79
CA PRO A 8 8.42 -12.57 10.45
C PRO A 8 7.04 -12.66 11.11
N LEU A 9 6.98 -12.42 12.42
CA LEU A 9 5.75 -12.44 13.24
C LEU A 9 5.62 -11.14 14.02
N GLY A 10 4.45 -10.91 14.62
CA GLY A 10 4.23 -9.77 15.51
C GLY A 10 4.88 -9.93 16.88
N GLY A 11 5.01 -8.82 17.59
CA GLY A 11 5.60 -8.75 18.94
C GLY A 11 4.72 -9.28 20.09
N ARG A 12 3.61 -10.00 19.82
CA ARG A 12 2.71 -10.55 20.86
C ARG A 12 2.32 -12.00 20.54
N PRO A 13 2.60 -12.99 21.42
CA PRO A 13 2.35 -14.41 21.14
C PRO A 13 0.88 -14.78 20.91
N SER A 14 -0.04 -14.08 21.57
CA SER A 14 -1.48 -14.39 21.52
C SER A 14 -2.20 -13.82 20.29
N VAL A 15 -1.50 -13.11 19.40
CA VAL A 15 -2.11 -12.47 18.23
C VAL A 15 -2.27 -13.50 17.12
N GLY A 16 -3.50 -13.63 16.61
CA GLY A 16 -3.85 -14.59 15.56
C GLY A 16 -3.55 -14.13 14.13
N ALA A 17 -4.02 -14.93 13.17
CA ALA A 17 -3.65 -14.85 11.75
C ALA A 17 -3.99 -13.53 11.03
N GLY A 18 -4.96 -12.75 11.53
CA GLY A 18 -5.33 -11.45 10.94
C GLY A 18 -4.15 -10.49 10.82
N LEU A 19 -3.19 -10.57 11.76
CA LEU A 19 -1.97 -9.78 11.74
C LEU A 19 -1.14 -10.01 10.47
N TRP A 20 -0.91 -11.27 10.08
CA TRP A 20 -0.02 -11.60 8.96
C TRP A 20 -0.61 -11.15 7.63
N LEU A 21 -1.94 -11.16 7.51
CA LEU A 21 -2.66 -10.73 6.32
C LEU A 21 -2.73 -9.19 6.17
N GLN A 22 -2.40 -8.44 7.21
CA GLN A 22 -2.52 -6.97 7.23
C GLN A 22 -1.16 -6.26 7.26
N GLY A 23 -0.07 -7.00 7.06
CA GLY A 23 1.30 -6.51 7.20
C GLY A 23 2.07 -7.45 8.12
N GLY A 24 1.86 -7.30 9.43
CA GLY A 24 2.58 -8.06 10.44
C GLY A 24 3.90 -7.40 10.80
N ILE A 25 3.79 -6.40 11.67
CA ILE A 25 4.88 -5.60 12.22
C ILE A 25 5.43 -6.30 13.46
N GLY A 26 6.74 -6.54 13.49
CA GLY A 26 7.44 -7.11 14.63
C GLY A 26 8.95 -7.13 14.44
N HIS A 27 9.65 -7.81 15.33
CA HIS A 27 11.10 -7.63 15.52
C HIS A 27 11.97 -8.06 14.33
N LEU A 28 11.48 -8.98 13.49
CA LEU A 28 12.20 -9.45 12.30
C LEU A 28 11.96 -8.59 11.05
N MET A 29 11.08 -7.60 11.10
CA MET A 29 10.66 -6.90 9.89
C MET A 29 11.79 -6.14 9.19
N ARG A 30 12.75 -5.62 9.96
CA ARG A 30 13.92 -4.94 9.41
C ARG A 30 14.83 -5.90 8.65
N LEU A 31 14.91 -7.16 9.06
CA LEU A 31 15.78 -8.17 8.45
C LEU A 31 15.12 -8.85 7.24
N TYR A 32 13.85 -9.24 7.36
CA TYR A 32 13.17 -10.11 6.39
C TYR A 32 11.91 -9.49 5.75
N GLY A 33 11.52 -8.27 6.13
CA GLY A 33 10.27 -7.64 5.68
C GLY A 33 9.09 -8.00 6.56
N LEU A 34 7.91 -7.50 6.21
CA LEU A 34 6.68 -7.74 6.98
C LEU A 34 6.24 -9.20 6.88
N ALA A 35 5.40 -9.69 7.81
CA ALA A 35 4.87 -11.05 7.74
C ALA A 35 4.16 -11.35 6.41
N CYS A 36 3.42 -10.38 5.86
CA CYS A 36 2.75 -10.49 4.57
C CYS A 36 3.74 -10.65 3.41
N ASP A 37 4.98 -10.19 3.55
CA ASP A 37 6.00 -10.29 2.51
C ASP A 37 6.47 -11.75 2.35
N ALA A 38 6.39 -12.54 3.42
CA ALA A 38 6.73 -13.96 3.43
C ALA A 38 5.60 -14.86 2.90
N ILE A 39 4.38 -14.35 2.67
CA ILE A 39 3.27 -15.16 2.14
C ILE A 39 3.54 -15.51 0.67
N VAL A 40 3.54 -16.80 0.36
CA VAL A 40 3.73 -17.33 -1.01
C VAL A 40 2.50 -18.03 -1.56
N GLY A 41 1.55 -18.41 -0.71
CA GLY A 41 0.28 -18.99 -1.12
C GLY A 41 -0.75 -19.01 0.00
N ALA A 42 -2.01 -19.26 -0.34
CA ALA A 42 -3.10 -19.35 0.63
C ALA A 42 -4.27 -20.18 0.11
N VAL A 43 -5.05 -20.72 1.04
CA VAL A 43 -6.39 -21.27 0.80
C VAL A 43 -7.42 -20.26 1.28
N VAL A 44 -8.32 -19.84 0.38
CA VAL A 44 -9.29 -18.78 0.61
C VAL A 44 -10.69 -19.25 0.22
N VAL A 45 -11.68 -19.04 1.07
CA VAL A 45 -13.09 -19.22 0.71
C VAL A 45 -13.63 -17.90 0.15
N SER A 46 -14.09 -17.92 -1.09
CA SER A 46 -14.72 -16.77 -1.75
C SER A 46 -16.09 -16.47 -1.13
N VAL A 47 -16.32 -15.22 -0.74
CA VAL A 47 -17.64 -14.78 -0.27
C VAL A 47 -18.62 -14.50 -1.41
N ALA A 48 -18.12 -14.39 -2.65
CA ALA A 48 -18.95 -14.20 -3.83
C ALA A 48 -19.51 -15.53 -4.40
N SER A 49 -18.68 -16.58 -4.43
CA SER A 49 -19.05 -17.87 -5.03
C SER A 49 -19.18 -19.03 -4.04
N ALA A 50 -18.81 -18.83 -2.77
CA ALA A 50 -18.68 -19.88 -1.75
C ALA A 50 -17.69 -21.01 -2.10
N GLN A 51 -16.88 -20.83 -3.16
CA GLN A 51 -15.87 -21.80 -3.57
C GLN A 51 -14.60 -21.67 -2.74
N THR A 52 -13.91 -22.79 -2.56
CA THR A 52 -12.57 -22.83 -1.98
C THR A 52 -11.55 -22.59 -3.09
N LEU A 53 -10.69 -21.61 -2.89
CA LEU A 53 -9.68 -21.16 -3.83
C LEU A 53 -8.29 -21.48 -3.29
N CYS A 54 -7.42 -22.02 -4.13
CA CYS A 54 -5.98 -22.07 -3.87
C CYS A 54 -5.31 -20.99 -4.71
N VAL A 55 -4.57 -20.10 -4.06
CA VAL A 55 -3.83 -19.03 -4.75
C VAL A 55 -2.34 -19.08 -4.41
N GLY A 56 -1.50 -18.85 -5.41
CA GLY A 56 -0.05 -18.91 -5.24
C GLY A 56 0.47 -20.32 -5.02
N HIS A 57 1.53 -20.45 -4.22
CA HIS A 57 2.18 -21.72 -3.93
C HIS A 57 1.58 -22.36 -2.66
N VAL A 58 0.66 -23.31 -2.87
CA VAL A 58 0.10 -24.17 -1.82
C VAL A 58 0.56 -25.62 -2.09
N PRO A 59 1.25 -26.28 -1.15
CA PRO A 59 1.69 -27.68 -1.31
C PRO A 59 0.53 -28.60 -1.69
N GLU A 60 0.76 -29.58 -2.56
CA GLU A 60 -0.30 -30.47 -3.08
C GLU A 60 -1.02 -31.22 -1.94
N GLU A 61 -0.28 -31.63 -0.92
CA GLU A 61 -0.80 -32.30 0.27
C GLU A 61 -1.70 -31.41 1.14
N ASP A 62 -1.53 -30.08 1.05
CA ASP A 62 -2.28 -29.09 1.82
C ASP A 62 -3.46 -28.50 1.03
N GLN A 63 -3.62 -28.86 -0.24
CA GLN A 63 -4.72 -28.40 -1.08
C GLN A 63 -6.03 -29.12 -0.74
N PRO A 64 -7.10 -28.41 -0.34
CA PRO A 64 -8.37 -29.05 -0.06
C PRO A 64 -8.96 -29.71 -1.31
N MET A 65 -9.64 -30.84 -1.12
CA MET A 65 -10.34 -31.53 -2.20
C MET A 65 -11.38 -30.61 -2.85
N GLY A 66 -11.32 -30.47 -4.18
CA GLY A 66 -12.22 -29.62 -4.94
C GLY A 66 -11.91 -28.13 -4.88
N ALA A 67 -10.77 -27.73 -4.29
CA ALA A 67 -10.29 -26.36 -4.40
C ALA A 67 -9.95 -26.02 -5.86
N ILE A 68 -10.27 -24.81 -6.27
CA ILE A 68 -10.08 -24.33 -7.64
C ILE A 68 -8.98 -23.29 -7.62
N ARG A 69 -8.13 -23.29 -8.65
CA ARG A 69 -7.17 -22.21 -8.87
C ARG A 69 -7.85 -21.13 -9.73
N PRO A 70 -8.14 -19.93 -9.19
CA PRO A 70 -8.84 -18.91 -9.93
C PRO A 70 -7.93 -18.33 -11.02
N GLU A 71 -8.52 -17.83 -12.11
CA GLU A 71 -7.75 -17.19 -13.15
C GLU A 71 -7.00 -15.95 -12.63
N ASP A 72 -7.63 -15.13 -11.79
CA ASP A 72 -7.02 -13.91 -11.24
C ASP A 72 -6.31 -14.15 -9.89
N GLU A 73 -5.64 -15.30 -9.72
CA GLU A 73 -5.00 -15.66 -8.45
C GLU A 73 -3.96 -14.63 -7.97
N ASP A 74 -3.26 -13.96 -8.90
CA ASP A 74 -2.23 -12.96 -8.59
C ASP A 74 -2.83 -11.75 -7.89
N ASP A 75 -4.03 -11.31 -8.29
CA ASP A 75 -4.73 -10.19 -7.66
C ASP A 75 -5.16 -10.54 -6.25
N LEU A 76 -5.70 -11.76 -6.04
CA LEU A 76 -6.12 -12.21 -4.72
C LEU A 76 -4.92 -12.46 -3.79
N LEU A 77 -3.85 -13.10 -4.28
CA LEU A 77 -2.61 -13.29 -3.52
C LEU A 77 -1.98 -11.95 -3.14
N TRP A 78 -1.93 -11.00 -4.07
CA TRP A 78 -1.46 -9.64 -3.80
C TRP A 78 -2.32 -8.94 -2.74
N ALA A 79 -3.65 -9.10 -2.81
CA ALA A 79 -4.61 -8.45 -1.93
C ALA A 79 -4.52 -8.96 -0.48
N ILE A 80 -4.40 -10.27 -0.27
CA ILE A 80 -4.25 -10.85 1.08
C ILE A 80 -2.91 -10.51 1.73
N ARG A 81 -1.92 -10.06 0.94
CA ARG A 81 -0.62 -9.55 1.43
C ARG A 81 -0.73 -8.09 1.86
N GLY A 82 -1.59 -7.80 2.84
CA GLY A 82 -1.65 -6.49 3.48
C GLY A 82 -3.05 -5.89 3.67
N ALA A 83 -4.07 -6.35 2.94
CA ALA A 83 -5.43 -5.86 3.10
C ALA A 83 -6.35 -6.79 3.92
N GLY A 84 -5.76 -7.79 4.55
CA GLY A 84 -6.44 -8.63 5.53
C GLY A 84 -7.54 -9.48 4.92
N THR A 85 -8.62 -9.63 5.67
CA THR A 85 -9.80 -10.41 5.30
C THR A 85 -10.79 -9.62 4.43
N ASN A 86 -10.31 -8.67 3.62
CA ASN A 86 -11.20 -7.85 2.78
C ASN A 86 -11.80 -8.63 1.60
N PHE A 87 -11.19 -9.75 1.18
CA PHE A 87 -11.46 -10.40 -0.12
C PHE A 87 -11.81 -11.90 -0.02
N GLY A 88 -12.00 -12.41 1.19
CA GLY A 88 -12.38 -13.79 1.43
C GLY A 88 -12.04 -14.23 2.86
N VAL A 89 -12.48 -15.44 3.20
CA VAL A 89 -12.10 -16.08 4.46
C VAL A 89 -10.84 -16.91 4.21
N VAL A 90 -9.70 -16.43 4.71
CA VAL A 90 -8.43 -17.16 4.60
C VAL A 90 -8.41 -18.29 5.62
N VAL A 91 -8.27 -19.52 5.13
CA VAL A 91 -8.30 -20.75 5.93
C VAL A 91 -6.89 -21.18 6.31
N SER A 92 -5.95 -21.09 5.37
CA SER A 92 -4.55 -21.41 5.59
C SER A 92 -3.64 -20.51 4.75
N VAL A 93 -2.39 -20.38 5.18
CA VAL A 93 -1.36 -19.56 4.53
C VAL A 93 -0.07 -20.37 4.45
N THR A 94 0.57 -20.35 3.29
CA THR A 94 1.92 -20.88 3.08
C THR A 94 2.92 -19.74 3.14
N PHE A 95 3.90 -19.85 4.04
CA PHE A 95 4.96 -18.87 4.20
C PHE A 95 6.29 -19.40 3.67
N LYS A 96 7.08 -18.52 3.06
CA LYS A 96 8.52 -18.71 2.93
C LYS A 96 9.16 -18.53 4.31
N ALA A 97 9.85 -19.55 4.79
CA ALA A 97 10.54 -19.52 6.08
C ALA A 97 12.04 -19.24 5.93
N ASP A 98 12.62 -18.64 6.96
CA ASP A 98 14.05 -18.33 7.10
C ASP A 98 14.66 -19.09 8.27
N ARG A 99 15.99 -19.11 8.36
CA ARG A 99 16.69 -19.72 9.50
C ARG A 99 16.41 -18.91 10.77
N ALA A 100 16.06 -19.61 11.85
CA ALA A 100 15.80 -18.99 13.15
C ALA A 100 17.07 -18.35 13.72
N PRO A 101 17.08 -17.02 13.99
CA PRO A 101 18.21 -16.38 14.65
C PRO A 101 18.11 -16.51 16.17
N THR A 102 19.23 -16.19 16.83
CA THR A 102 19.23 -15.85 18.26
C THR A 102 19.31 -14.34 18.41
N TYR A 103 18.88 -13.81 19.55
CA TYR A 103 18.79 -12.39 19.81
C TYR A 103 19.59 -12.02 21.04
N ARG A 104 20.36 -10.94 20.94
CA ARG A 104 20.80 -10.19 22.12
C ARG A 104 19.80 -9.08 22.37
N VAL A 105 19.19 -9.08 23.55
CA VAL A 105 18.19 -8.09 23.96
C VAL A 105 18.79 -7.22 25.05
N ARG A 106 18.75 -5.90 24.86
CA ARG A 106 19.24 -4.90 25.81
C ARG A 106 18.13 -3.94 26.19
N ASN A 107 17.99 -3.64 27.47
CA ASN A 107 16.93 -2.79 28.00
C ASN A 107 17.51 -1.57 28.73
N TRP A 108 16.89 -0.41 28.53
CA TRP A 108 17.15 0.82 29.31
C TRP A 108 15.85 1.41 29.84
N LEU A 109 15.87 1.87 31.08
CA LEU A 109 14.77 2.62 31.68
C LEU A 109 15.23 4.04 32.01
N VAL A 110 14.80 5.01 31.21
CA VAL A 110 15.19 6.41 31.34
C VAL A 110 14.08 7.18 32.06
N SER A 111 14.43 7.83 33.17
CA SER A 111 13.53 8.78 33.85
C SER A 111 13.69 10.16 33.24
N LEU A 112 12.60 10.73 32.72
CA LEU A 112 12.63 12.01 32.02
C LEU A 112 12.27 13.14 32.98
N SER A 113 13.16 14.14 33.05
CA SER A 113 13.03 15.28 33.97
C SER A 113 11.96 16.31 33.57
N GLY A 114 11.54 16.29 32.30
CA GLY A 114 10.52 17.18 31.76
C GLY A 114 10.40 17.09 30.24
N ASP A 115 9.64 18.01 29.64
CA ASP A 115 9.29 17.93 28.22
C ASP A 115 10.51 18.16 27.30
N VAL A 116 11.46 19.01 27.71
CA VAL A 116 12.71 19.24 26.96
C VAL A 116 13.53 17.96 26.88
N ASP A 117 13.65 17.25 28.00
CA ASP A 117 14.40 16.01 28.11
C ASP A 117 13.74 14.87 27.32
N ALA A 118 12.41 14.80 27.36
CA ALA A 118 11.62 13.87 26.55
C ALA A 118 11.87 14.06 25.05
N ARG A 119 11.80 15.31 24.56
CA ARG A 119 12.07 15.65 23.15
C ARG A 119 13.51 15.36 22.75
N LEU A 120 14.47 15.70 23.62
CA LEU A 120 15.88 15.41 23.37
C LEU A 120 16.13 13.90 23.30
N SER A 121 15.47 13.12 24.15
CA SER A 121 15.57 11.66 24.16
C SER A 121 14.99 11.03 22.89
N LEU A 122 13.81 11.48 22.43
CA LEU A 122 13.24 11.05 21.14
C LEU A 122 14.16 11.40 19.97
N LYS A 123 14.72 12.62 19.96
CA LYS A 123 15.67 13.05 18.94
C LYS A 123 16.95 12.22 18.93
N ASN A 124 17.50 11.91 20.11
CA ASN A 124 18.71 11.08 20.22
C ASN A 124 18.43 9.63 19.80
N LEU A 125 17.29 9.06 20.22
CA LEU A 125 16.86 7.73 19.81
C LEU A 125 16.79 7.63 18.28
N ASP A 126 16.15 8.60 17.63
CA ASP A 126 15.99 8.64 16.18
C ASP A 126 17.35 8.85 15.46
N GLN A 127 17.99 10.00 15.71
CA GLN A 127 19.09 10.49 14.88
C GLN A 127 20.45 9.90 15.24
N LYS A 128 20.64 9.42 16.47
CA LYS A 128 21.93 8.90 16.93
C LYS A 128 21.93 7.38 17.11
N VAL A 129 20.79 6.76 17.37
CA VAL A 129 20.69 5.30 17.57
C VAL A 129 20.06 4.64 16.37
N ALA A 130 18.75 4.82 16.17
CA ALA A 130 17.96 4.10 15.16
C ALA A 130 18.53 4.26 13.73
N SER A 131 18.87 5.49 13.32
CA SER A 131 19.43 5.80 11.99
C SER A 131 20.78 5.12 11.70
N ARG A 132 21.50 4.67 12.74
CA ARG A 132 22.83 4.06 12.63
C ARG A 132 22.82 2.54 12.82
N LEU A 133 21.68 1.97 13.24
CA LEU A 133 21.59 0.54 13.46
C LEU A 133 21.64 -0.21 12.12
N PRO A 134 22.39 -1.32 12.05
CA PRO A 134 22.36 -2.19 10.89
C PRO A 134 20.97 -2.83 10.73
N ARG A 135 20.75 -3.46 9.58
CA ARG A 135 19.52 -4.16 9.25
C ARG A 135 19.19 -5.32 10.21
N THR A 136 20.22 -5.93 10.78
CA THR A 136 20.12 -7.03 11.75
C THR A 136 19.69 -6.60 13.14
N SER A 137 19.54 -5.29 13.38
CA SER A 137 19.18 -4.75 14.68
C SER A 137 18.01 -3.77 14.61
N SER A 138 17.23 -3.70 15.68
CA SER A 138 16.12 -2.75 15.86
C SER A 138 16.16 -2.13 17.26
N VAL A 139 15.44 -1.02 17.44
CA VAL A 139 15.33 -0.36 18.75
C VAL A 139 13.92 0.16 18.94
N ASP A 140 13.19 -0.44 19.86
CA ASP A 140 11.82 -0.06 20.15
C ASP A 140 11.77 0.80 21.41
N ALA A 141 10.83 1.74 21.47
CA ALA A 141 10.70 2.66 22.58
C ALA A 141 9.27 2.80 23.07
N TYR A 142 9.10 2.98 24.38
CA TYR A 142 7.82 3.17 25.05
C TYR A 142 7.88 4.44 25.87
N LEU A 143 6.95 5.35 25.60
CA LEU A 143 6.77 6.56 26.38
C LEU A 143 5.50 6.43 27.22
N TYR A 144 5.66 6.51 28.54
CA TYR A 144 4.58 6.32 29.50
C TYR A 144 4.83 7.10 30.77
N PHE A 145 3.88 7.06 31.71
CA PHE A 145 4.05 7.62 33.04
C PHE A 145 4.01 6.51 34.09
N ASP A 146 4.90 6.61 35.06
CA ASP A 146 4.89 5.80 36.27
C ASP A 146 5.05 6.70 37.49
N THR A 147 4.11 6.60 38.43
CA THR A 147 4.11 7.39 39.67
C THR A 147 4.30 8.89 39.38
N ASP A 148 3.55 9.39 38.39
CA ASP A 148 3.56 10.77 37.86
C ASP A 148 4.90 11.28 37.28
N LYS A 149 5.86 10.37 37.05
CA LYS A 149 7.08 10.67 36.30
C LYS A 149 6.99 10.10 34.90
N MET A 150 7.37 10.90 33.90
CA MET A 150 7.48 10.45 32.53
C MET A 150 8.70 9.53 32.40
N ARG A 151 8.53 8.39 31.73
CA ARG A 151 9.59 7.42 31.49
C ARG A 151 9.68 7.06 30.02
N LEU A 152 10.90 6.79 29.59
CA LEU A 152 11.22 6.22 28.30
C LEU A 152 11.88 4.87 28.52
N ALA A 153 11.17 3.79 28.19
CA ALA A 153 11.75 2.46 28.13
C ALA A 153 12.26 2.21 26.70
N VAL A 154 13.48 1.71 26.56
CA VAL A 154 14.11 1.41 25.25
C VAL A 154 14.58 -0.03 25.21
N THR A 155 14.12 -0.81 24.24
CA THR A 155 14.58 -2.19 24.01
C THR A 155 15.33 -2.26 22.69
N MET A 156 16.59 -2.68 22.70
CA MET A 156 17.36 -2.97 21.49
C MET A 156 17.42 -4.47 21.25
N PHE A 157 17.19 -4.87 20.01
CA PHE A 157 17.29 -6.24 19.54
C PHE A 157 18.44 -6.33 18.55
N GLU A 158 19.38 -7.25 18.77
CA GLU A 158 20.46 -7.56 17.84
C GLU A 158 20.34 -9.04 17.41
N CYS A 159 20.06 -9.29 16.14
CA CYS A 159 20.02 -10.65 15.60
C CYS A 159 21.45 -11.18 15.45
N ALA A 160 21.76 -12.27 16.15
CA ALA A 160 22.96 -13.06 15.92
C ALA A 160 22.59 -14.27 15.05
N THR A 161 22.92 -14.18 13.76
CA THR A 161 23.08 -15.35 12.89
C THR A 161 24.52 -15.86 13.01
N VAL A 162 24.75 -17.15 12.75
CA VAL A 162 26.03 -17.85 12.99
C VAL A 162 27.24 -17.18 12.32
N ASP A 163 27.02 -16.27 11.36
CA ASP A 163 28.08 -15.59 10.59
C ASP A 163 28.22 -14.07 10.83
N CYS A 164 27.45 -13.46 11.75
CA CYS A 164 27.45 -11.99 11.90
C CYS A 164 27.49 -11.53 13.37
N LEU A 165 28.66 -11.62 13.99
CA LEU A 165 29.02 -10.73 15.09
C LEU A 165 30.42 -10.17 14.81
N SER A 166 30.51 -9.24 13.84
CA SER A 166 31.74 -8.46 13.64
C SER A 166 31.88 -7.39 14.73
N GLU A 167 33.11 -6.91 14.92
CA GLU A 167 33.50 -5.87 15.89
C GLU A 167 32.68 -4.58 15.82
N ALA A 168 31.97 -4.31 14.70
CA ALA A 168 31.03 -3.20 14.56
C ALA A 168 29.84 -3.26 15.54
N SER A 169 29.52 -4.45 16.08
CA SER A 169 28.48 -4.65 17.12
C SER A 169 28.87 -4.08 18.49
N ALA A 170 30.14 -3.78 18.76
CA ALA A 170 30.56 -3.28 20.08
C ALA A 170 30.36 -1.77 20.28
N ALA A 171 30.43 -0.96 19.22
CA ALA A 171 30.40 0.51 19.33
C ALA A 171 28.99 1.10 19.54
N LEU A 172 27.96 0.44 18.99
CA LEU A 172 26.56 0.88 19.07
C LEU A 172 25.97 0.75 20.49
N PRO A 173 26.21 -0.35 21.24
CA PRO A 173 25.86 -0.45 22.66
C PRO A 173 26.52 0.63 23.52
N THR A 174 27.77 0.99 23.24
CA THR A 174 28.46 2.08 23.95
C THR A 174 27.79 3.42 23.69
N LEU A 175 27.39 3.71 22.45
CA LEU A 175 26.68 4.93 22.11
C LEU A 175 25.28 4.99 22.75
N ALA A 176 24.53 3.88 22.72
CA ALA A 176 23.22 3.79 23.38
C ALA A 176 23.35 3.97 24.90
N SER A 177 24.36 3.35 25.54
CA SER A 177 24.63 3.51 26.97
C SER A 177 25.08 4.94 27.32
N THR A 178 25.78 5.63 26.42
CA THR A 178 26.12 7.05 26.60
C THR A 178 24.88 7.94 26.54
N ILE A 179 23.89 7.58 25.73
CA ILE A 179 22.67 8.37 25.52
C ILE A 179 21.63 8.09 26.60
N PHE A 180 21.37 6.83 26.93
CA PHE A 180 20.30 6.39 27.83
C PHE A 180 20.78 6.07 29.24
N GLY A 181 22.10 6.09 29.48
CA GLY A 181 22.71 5.74 30.76
C GLY A 181 22.94 4.23 30.92
N GLN A 182 22.96 3.78 32.17
CA GLN A 182 23.26 2.39 32.51
C GLN A 182 22.21 1.42 31.96
N GLU A 183 22.67 0.32 31.37
CA GLU A 183 21.83 -0.79 30.93
C GLU A 183 21.12 -1.44 32.13
N ASP A 184 19.81 -1.65 32.01
CA ASP A 184 19.00 -2.31 33.03
C ASP A 184 19.16 -3.84 32.95
N SER A 185 19.25 -4.40 31.74
CA SER A 185 19.49 -5.83 31.53
C SER A 185 20.01 -6.13 30.13
N VAL A 186 20.77 -7.23 30.01
CA VAL A 186 21.26 -7.80 28.74
C VAL A 186 21.10 -9.32 28.79
N THR A 187 20.40 -9.89 27.80
CA THR A 187 20.14 -11.34 27.75
C THR A 187 20.27 -11.87 26.32
N MET A 188 20.77 -13.09 26.17
CA MET A 188 20.73 -13.85 24.92
C MET A 188 19.51 -14.78 24.94
N VAL A 189 18.65 -14.69 23.94
CA VAL A 189 17.40 -15.47 23.86
C VAL A 189 17.14 -15.98 22.44
N ASP A 190 16.32 -17.01 22.31
CA ASP A 190 15.74 -17.40 21.02
C ASP A 190 14.49 -16.55 20.71
N GLY A 191 13.82 -16.86 19.60
CA GLY A 191 12.60 -16.13 19.21
C GLY A 191 11.45 -16.24 20.21
N LEU A 192 11.39 -17.28 21.03
CA LEU A 192 10.35 -17.43 22.06
C LEU A 192 10.72 -16.64 23.31
N GLY A 193 11.97 -16.76 23.77
CA GLY A 193 12.48 -16.02 24.92
C GLY A 193 12.50 -14.50 24.72
N MET A 194 12.44 -14.03 23.47
CA MET A 194 12.25 -12.62 23.16
C MET A 194 10.98 -12.04 23.80
N PHE A 195 9.86 -12.77 23.71
CA PHE A 195 8.58 -12.32 24.28
C PHE A 195 8.61 -12.25 25.82
N GLU A 196 9.51 -12.99 26.46
CA GLU A 196 9.68 -12.97 27.91
C GLU A 196 10.66 -11.89 28.39
N THR A 197 11.48 -11.35 27.48
CA THR A 197 12.58 -10.44 27.82
C THR A 197 12.31 -8.98 27.44
N GLU A 198 11.49 -8.75 26.41
CA GLU A 198 11.12 -7.41 25.96
C GLU A 198 10.31 -6.64 27.02
N MET A 199 10.60 -5.35 27.18
CA MET A 199 9.92 -4.51 28.19
C MET A 199 8.41 -4.37 27.97
N TYR A 200 7.96 -4.41 26.70
CA TYR A 200 6.55 -4.40 26.34
C TYR A 200 5.73 -5.51 26.98
N MET A 201 6.30 -6.72 27.03
CA MET A 201 5.62 -7.94 27.48
C MET A 201 5.86 -8.22 28.96
N SER A 202 7.08 -7.97 29.43
CA SER A 202 7.57 -8.47 30.71
C SER A 202 7.53 -7.47 31.86
N LYS A 203 7.66 -6.15 31.58
CA LYS A 203 7.87 -5.14 32.64
C LYS A 203 6.78 -4.06 32.72
N MET A 204 6.20 -3.64 31.61
CA MET A 204 5.15 -2.60 31.60
C MET A 204 3.92 -3.01 32.44
N HIS A 205 3.45 -2.10 33.29
CA HIS A 205 2.28 -2.26 34.19
C HIS A 205 2.35 -3.47 35.16
N GLY A 206 3.56 -3.88 35.56
CA GLY A 206 3.74 -5.02 36.47
C GLY A 206 3.66 -6.39 35.78
N GLY A 207 3.82 -6.43 34.44
CA GLY A 207 3.69 -7.64 33.64
C GLY A 207 2.23 -8.10 33.50
N HIS A 208 2.02 -9.32 32.99
CA HIS A 208 0.69 -9.90 32.78
C HIS A 208 -0.12 -10.16 34.07
N GLY A 209 0.41 -9.80 35.25
CA GLY A 209 -0.19 -10.04 36.57
C GLY A 209 -1.08 -8.93 37.12
N GLY A 210 -1.13 -7.75 36.49
CA GLY A 210 -1.84 -6.56 36.99
C GLY A 210 -3.30 -6.42 36.53
N GLY A 211 -4.20 -7.32 36.96
CA GLY A 211 -5.65 -7.18 36.70
C GLY A 211 -6.08 -7.30 35.23
N LYS A 212 -7.38 -7.49 34.97
CA LYS A 212 -7.90 -7.52 33.59
C LYS A 212 -8.03 -6.08 33.07
N THR A 213 -7.39 -5.76 31.95
CA THR A 213 -7.50 -4.46 31.27
C THR A 213 -8.22 -4.57 29.93
N SER A 214 -8.79 -3.47 29.48
CA SER A 214 -9.27 -3.26 28.11
C SER A 214 -8.42 -2.20 27.43
N ALA A 215 -8.30 -2.26 26.10
CA ALA A 215 -7.46 -1.34 25.34
C ALA A 215 -8.07 -0.97 23.99
N PHE A 216 -7.73 0.22 23.52
CA PHE A 216 -8.05 0.73 22.19
C PHE A 216 -6.80 1.36 21.58
N LYS A 217 -6.55 1.10 20.29
CA LYS A 217 -5.27 1.42 19.66
C LYS A 217 -5.43 1.98 18.25
N ARG A 218 -4.55 2.90 17.86
CA ARG A 218 -4.34 3.27 16.46
C ARG A 218 -2.84 3.42 16.22
N CYS A 219 -2.38 2.93 15.08
CA CYS A 219 -0.98 2.99 14.68
C CYS A 219 -0.79 3.87 13.44
N LEU A 220 0.16 4.80 13.53
CA LEU A 220 0.53 5.75 12.48
C LEU A 220 2.01 5.53 12.12
N PHE A 221 2.33 5.61 10.83
CA PHE A 221 3.70 5.43 10.33
C PHE A 221 4.42 6.76 10.26
N LEU A 222 5.49 6.92 11.03
CA LEU A 222 6.26 8.16 11.14
C LEU A 222 7.65 7.99 10.52
N GLN A 223 8.09 9.00 9.79
CA GLN A 223 9.45 9.02 9.22
C GLN A 223 10.47 9.44 10.29
N ASP A 224 10.23 10.55 10.99
CA ASP A 224 11.19 11.12 11.94
C ASP A 224 10.49 11.52 13.24
N ILE A 225 10.71 10.74 14.31
CA ILE A 225 10.12 11.00 15.63
C ILE A 225 10.88 12.10 16.40
N GLY A 226 12.09 12.45 15.94
CA GLY A 226 12.94 13.49 16.53
C GLY A 226 12.71 14.90 16.00
N VAL A 227 11.89 15.07 14.96
CA VAL A 227 11.51 16.39 14.44
C VAL A 227 10.62 17.11 15.46
N VAL A 228 10.80 18.42 15.59
CA VAL A 228 10.17 19.26 16.62
C VAL A 228 8.66 19.04 16.70
N ASP A 229 7.95 19.17 15.57
CA ASP A 229 6.49 19.05 15.54
C ASP A 229 5.99 17.68 16.01
N VAL A 230 6.66 16.60 15.59
CA VAL A 230 6.29 15.23 15.99
C VAL A 230 6.63 14.99 17.46
N ALA A 231 7.84 15.35 17.89
CA ALA A 231 8.28 15.16 19.26
C ALA A 231 7.43 15.97 20.26
N ASP A 232 7.10 17.23 19.93
CA ASP A 232 6.20 18.07 20.72
C ASP A 232 4.81 17.44 20.82
N LEU A 233 4.29 16.91 19.72
CA LEU A 233 2.98 16.26 19.71
C LEU A 233 2.95 15.02 20.60
N LEU A 234 3.93 14.13 20.48
CA LEU A 234 4.01 12.89 21.27
C LEU A 234 4.15 13.19 22.78
N VAL A 235 4.97 14.18 23.14
CA VAL A 235 5.15 14.59 24.55
C VAL A 235 3.89 15.26 25.11
N SER A 236 3.27 16.16 24.34
CA SER A 236 2.01 16.83 24.71
C SER A 236 0.85 15.83 24.86
N ALA A 237 0.76 14.87 23.94
CA ALA A 237 -0.21 13.79 23.97
C ALA A 237 -0.15 13.01 25.29
N LEU A 238 1.05 12.64 25.74
CA LEU A 238 1.25 11.88 26.96
C LEU A 238 0.95 12.69 28.24
N ARG A 239 1.17 14.00 28.22
CA ARG A 239 0.75 14.91 29.31
C ARG A 239 -0.76 14.92 29.47
N LYS A 240 -1.51 14.84 28.36
CA LYS A 240 -2.98 14.83 28.31
C LYS A 240 -3.61 13.44 28.49
N ARG A 241 -2.82 12.41 28.84
CA ARG A 241 -3.33 11.04 28.97
C ARG A 241 -4.49 10.96 29.99
N PRO A 242 -5.54 10.17 29.71
CA PRO A 242 -6.69 10.04 30.60
C PRO A 242 -6.45 9.05 31.75
N SER A 243 -5.44 8.18 31.64
CA SER A 243 -5.06 7.24 32.70
C SER A 243 -3.54 7.02 32.70
N GLN A 244 -2.99 6.58 33.83
CA GLN A 244 -1.58 6.17 33.92
C GLN A 244 -1.27 4.89 33.11
N LEU A 245 -2.29 4.14 32.69
CA LEU A 245 -2.12 2.93 31.89
C LEU A 245 -1.93 3.22 30.39
N CYS A 246 -2.22 4.45 29.94
CA CYS A 246 -2.07 4.84 28.54
C CYS A 246 -0.61 5.12 28.19
N TYR A 247 -0.18 4.71 27.00
CA TYR A 247 1.20 4.85 26.53
C TYR A 247 1.31 4.98 25.01
N LEU A 248 2.50 5.39 24.57
CA LEU A 248 2.92 5.42 23.18
C LEU A 248 4.00 4.36 22.97
N HIS A 249 3.90 3.58 21.90
CA HIS A 249 4.89 2.57 21.52
C HIS A 249 5.42 2.88 20.12
N LEU A 250 6.73 3.02 19.99
CA LEU A 250 7.45 3.37 18.77
C LEU A 250 8.27 2.15 18.34
N LEU A 251 7.80 1.40 17.34
CA LEU A 251 8.50 0.24 16.80
C LEU A 251 9.39 0.65 15.63
N HIS A 252 10.67 0.30 15.66
CA HIS A 252 11.63 0.71 14.64
C HIS A 252 11.52 -0.14 13.38
N GLY A 253 11.01 0.48 12.32
CA GLY A 253 10.85 -0.04 10.96
C GLY A 253 12.03 0.21 10.04
N GLY A 254 11.76 0.39 8.74
CA GLY A 254 12.78 0.48 7.70
C GLY A 254 13.43 -0.87 7.38
N GLY A 255 14.66 -0.84 6.85
CA GLY A 255 15.35 -2.05 6.41
C GLY A 255 14.61 -2.76 5.27
N ALA A 256 14.46 -4.09 5.37
CA ALA A 256 13.80 -4.91 4.36
C ALA A 256 12.34 -4.53 4.07
N VAL A 257 11.65 -3.84 4.98
CA VAL A 257 10.30 -3.29 4.73
C VAL A 257 10.27 -2.36 3.50
N GLY A 258 11.33 -1.56 3.34
CA GLY A 258 11.48 -0.59 2.25
C GLY A 258 12.10 -1.16 0.97
N ASP A 259 12.65 -2.37 1.01
CA ASP A 259 13.20 -3.04 -0.19
C ASP A 259 12.08 -3.51 -1.13
N VAL A 260 10.89 -3.78 -0.58
CA VAL A 260 9.70 -4.15 -1.37
C VAL A 260 9.07 -2.88 -1.94
N ALA A 261 8.76 -2.89 -3.25
CA ALA A 261 8.07 -1.79 -3.90
C ALA A 261 6.70 -1.52 -3.25
N ALA A 262 6.27 -0.24 -3.22
CA ALA A 262 5.00 0.16 -2.61
C ALA A 262 3.79 -0.56 -3.23
N ASP A 263 3.84 -0.94 -4.50
CA ASP A 263 2.81 -1.68 -5.21
C ASP A 263 3.03 -3.21 -5.25
N GLY A 264 4.11 -3.71 -4.64
CA GLY A 264 4.46 -5.14 -4.63
C GLY A 264 3.49 -6.02 -3.83
N THR A 265 2.75 -5.43 -2.89
CA THR A 265 1.72 -6.09 -2.06
C THR A 265 0.59 -5.10 -1.74
N ALA A 266 -0.54 -5.53 -1.19
CA ALA A 266 -1.57 -4.61 -0.72
C ALA A 266 -1.10 -3.64 0.38
N PHE A 267 -0.11 -4.03 1.21
CA PHE A 267 0.52 -3.13 2.17
C PHE A 267 1.39 -2.08 1.44
N GLY A 268 0.82 -0.90 1.18
CA GLY A 268 1.47 0.13 0.35
C GLY A 268 2.29 1.18 1.09
N CYS A 269 2.09 1.33 2.41
CA CYS A 269 2.81 2.32 3.21
C CYS A 269 4.15 1.75 3.67
N ARG A 270 5.20 1.81 2.84
CA ARG A 270 6.51 1.18 3.15
C ARG A 270 7.63 2.12 3.58
N ASN A 271 7.47 3.42 3.35
CA ASN A 271 8.47 4.42 3.70
C ASN A 271 8.18 5.05 5.08
N TRP A 272 8.73 4.45 6.13
CA TRP A 272 8.64 4.94 7.51
C TRP A 272 9.75 4.31 8.37
N ASN A 273 10.19 5.03 9.41
CA ASN A 273 11.17 4.53 10.36
C ASN A 273 10.53 4.06 11.67
N PHE A 274 9.35 4.58 12.03
CA PHE A 274 8.66 4.18 13.25
C PHE A 274 7.17 3.91 13.03
N ALA A 275 6.71 2.75 13.48
CA ALA A 275 5.28 2.51 13.70
C ALA A 275 4.91 3.01 15.10
N CYS A 276 4.16 4.11 15.17
CA CYS A 276 3.72 4.74 16.41
C CYS A 276 2.33 4.24 16.80
N VAL A 277 2.28 3.29 17.75
CA VAL A 277 1.04 2.75 18.30
C VAL A 277 0.63 3.58 19.52
N VAL A 278 -0.46 4.33 19.36
CA VAL A 278 -1.11 5.07 20.45
C VAL A 278 -2.05 4.10 21.17
N THR A 279 -1.79 3.80 22.45
CA THR A 279 -2.56 2.80 23.19
C THR A 279 -3.27 3.41 24.39
N GLY A 280 -4.60 3.54 24.26
CA GLY A 280 -5.48 3.86 25.38
C GLY A 280 -5.81 2.61 26.18
N VAL A 281 -5.63 2.64 27.50
CA VAL A 281 -5.87 1.50 28.39
C VAL A 281 -6.67 1.92 29.60
N TRP A 282 -7.61 1.06 30.00
CA TRP A 282 -8.39 1.21 31.21
C TRP A 282 -8.62 -0.15 31.89
N PRO A 283 -8.94 -0.18 33.20
CA PRO A 283 -9.35 -1.41 33.87
C PRO A 283 -10.60 -2.00 33.22
N ARG A 284 -10.66 -3.31 33.00
CA ARG A 284 -11.78 -3.96 32.30
C ARG A 284 -13.12 -3.78 33.00
N GLN A 285 -13.12 -3.63 34.33
CA GLN A 285 -14.34 -3.32 35.09
C GLN A 285 -14.92 -1.93 34.77
N GLN A 286 -14.16 -1.09 34.06
CA GLN A 286 -14.57 0.24 33.61
C GLN A 286 -14.93 0.27 32.11
N ASP A 287 -15.17 -0.87 31.49
CA ASP A 287 -15.79 -0.91 30.16
C ASP A 287 -17.10 -0.10 30.16
N ASP A 288 -17.37 0.58 29.05
CA ASP A 288 -18.55 1.45 28.85
C ASP A 288 -18.69 2.67 29.79
N THR A 289 -17.65 2.98 30.58
CA THR A 289 -17.62 4.16 31.45
C THR A 289 -17.04 5.40 30.76
N ALA A 290 -17.06 6.54 31.47
CA ALA A 290 -16.41 7.77 31.02
C ALA A 290 -14.89 7.59 30.84
N ALA A 291 -14.25 6.73 31.63
CA ALA A 291 -12.81 6.45 31.51
C ALA A 291 -12.48 5.75 30.19
N ALA A 292 -13.27 4.73 29.81
CA ALA A 292 -13.13 4.05 28.51
C ALA A 292 -13.35 5.03 27.34
N ARG A 293 -14.40 5.86 27.41
CA ARG A 293 -14.66 6.89 26.39
C ARG A 293 -13.53 7.91 26.29
N ALA A 294 -12.98 8.36 27.42
CA ALA A 294 -11.86 9.29 27.44
C ALA A 294 -10.59 8.69 26.82
N ALA A 295 -10.29 7.43 27.10
CA ALA A 295 -9.18 6.70 26.47
C ALA A 295 -9.35 6.58 24.95
N ILE A 296 -10.53 6.18 24.48
CA ILE A 296 -10.84 6.08 23.05
C ILE A 296 -10.73 7.45 22.36
N HIS A 297 -11.31 8.49 22.96
CA HIS A 297 -11.24 9.86 22.42
C HIS A 297 -9.79 10.38 22.35
N TRP A 298 -9.00 10.13 23.39
CA TRP A 298 -7.57 10.48 23.43
C TRP A 298 -6.78 9.82 22.29
N VAL A 299 -6.99 8.52 22.05
CA VAL A 299 -6.35 7.81 20.91
C VAL A 299 -6.73 8.44 19.58
N TYR A 300 -8.02 8.73 19.36
CA TYR A 300 -8.46 9.35 18.11
C TYR A 300 -7.89 10.77 17.94
N SER A 301 -7.86 11.60 18.99
CA SER A 301 -7.30 12.96 18.91
C SER A 301 -5.86 12.91 18.40
N ILE A 302 -5.02 12.08 19.01
CA ILE A 302 -3.61 11.94 18.64
C ILE A 302 -3.47 11.37 17.24
N ALA A 303 -4.28 10.36 16.89
CA ALA A 303 -4.23 9.77 15.56
C ALA A 303 -4.56 10.79 14.45
N HIS A 304 -5.55 11.66 14.67
CA HIS A 304 -5.91 12.72 13.72
C HIS A 304 -4.85 13.82 13.65
N GLU A 305 -4.22 14.18 14.78
CA GLU A 305 -3.14 15.16 14.82
C GLU A 305 -1.84 14.64 14.18
N LEU A 306 -1.52 13.34 14.33
CA LEU A 306 -0.36 12.70 13.69
C LEU A 306 -0.58 12.42 12.20
N LEU A 307 -1.82 12.22 11.76
CA LEU A 307 -2.11 11.77 10.39
C LEU A 307 -1.46 12.62 9.29
N PRO A 308 -1.47 13.98 9.33
CA PRO A 308 -0.80 14.82 8.34
C PRO A 308 0.72 14.71 8.35
N LEU A 309 1.31 14.32 9.48
CA LEU A 309 2.75 14.13 9.68
C LEU A 309 3.21 12.68 9.40
N SER A 310 2.27 11.80 9.07
CA SER A 310 2.50 10.36 8.88
C SER A 310 2.58 9.97 7.40
N SER A 311 3.33 8.91 7.12
CA SER A 311 3.36 8.23 5.82
C SER A 311 2.13 7.34 5.58
N GLY A 312 1.33 7.09 6.62
CA GLY A 312 0.14 6.25 6.54
C GLY A 312 -0.38 5.81 7.91
N ALA A 313 -1.48 5.07 7.90
CA ALA A 313 -2.06 4.43 9.08
C ALA A 313 -2.04 2.91 8.94
N TYR A 314 -1.97 2.17 10.05
CA TYR A 314 -1.92 0.72 9.98
C TYR A 314 -3.34 0.12 9.85
N ALA A 315 -3.62 -0.53 8.73
CA ALA A 315 -4.94 -1.11 8.43
C ALA A 315 -5.42 -2.13 9.48
N ALA A 316 -4.51 -2.81 10.19
CA ALA A 316 -4.86 -3.80 11.21
C ALA A 316 -5.61 -3.21 12.41
N ASP A 317 -5.46 -1.92 12.67
CA ASP A 317 -6.14 -1.24 13.78
C ASP A 317 -7.48 -0.60 13.34
N LEU A 318 -7.86 -0.67 12.06
CA LEU A 318 -9.01 0.06 11.51
C LEU A 318 -10.19 -0.86 11.24
N GLY A 319 -11.40 -0.36 11.50
CA GLY A 319 -12.65 -1.08 11.26
C GLY A 319 -13.76 -0.19 10.71
N PRO A 320 -15.02 -0.65 10.71
CA PRO A 320 -16.15 0.05 10.09
C PRO A 320 -16.63 1.28 10.86
N ASP A 321 -15.96 1.66 11.96
CA ASP A 321 -16.30 2.86 12.71
C ASP A 321 -16.10 4.10 11.81
N PRO A 322 -17.09 5.00 11.68
CA PRO A 322 -16.96 6.19 10.84
C PRO A 322 -15.76 7.07 11.19
N ARG A 323 -15.29 7.03 12.44
CA ARG A 323 -14.10 7.77 12.90
C ARG A 323 -12.80 7.26 12.27
N ASP A 324 -12.78 6.01 11.79
CA ASP A 324 -11.63 5.46 11.06
C ASP A 324 -11.59 5.86 9.59
N ALA A 325 -12.68 6.43 9.04
CA ALA A 325 -12.79 6.67 7.60
C ALA A 325 -11.63 7.49 7.04
N VAL A 326 -11.20 8.54 7.75
CA VAL A 326 -10.07 9.38 7.32
C VAL A 326 -8.73 8.63 7.41
N LEU A 327 -8.52 7.83 8.46
CA LEU A 327 -7.32 7.00 8.63
C LEU A 327 -7.25 5.93 7.53
N ALA A 328 -8.38 5.31 7.20
CA ALA A 328 -8.49 4.28 6.17
C ALA A 328 -8.09 4.79 4.79
N THR A 329 -8.33 6.08 4.48
CA THR A 329 -7.86 6.69 3.22
C THR A 329 -6.34 6.71 3.07
N LYS A 330 -5.61 6.55 4.18
CA LYS A 330 -4.14 6.56 4.26
C LYS A 330 -3.56 5.19 4.58
N ALA A 331 -4.38 4.14 4.65
CA ALA A 331 -3.94 2.84 5.16
C ALA A 331 -3.18 1.98 4.14
N PHE A 332 -3.41 2.22 2.84
CA PHE A 332 -2.89 1.39 1.75
C PHE A 332 -1.99 2.15 0.77
N GLY A 333 -1.66 3.42 1.06
CA GLY A 333 -0.85 4.26 0.18
C GLY A 333 -1.40 4.29 -1.27
N PRO A 334 -0.57 4.07 -2.30
CA PRO A 334 -1.00 4.11 -3.70
C PRO A 334 -1.94 2.95 -4.10
N ASN A 335 -2.09 1.93 -3.25
CA ASN A 335 -2.80 0.69 -3.59
C ASN A 335 -4.31 0.75 -3.34
N LEU A 336 -4.77 1.77 -2.61
CA LEU A 336 -6.16 1.92 -2.20
C LEU A 336 -7.16 1.83 -3.38
N PRO A 337 -6.93 2.47 -4.55
CA PRO A 337 -7.85 2.36 -5.68
C PRO A 337 -7.96 0.94 -6.24
N ARG A 338 -6.87 0.17 -6.27
CA ARG A 338 -6.88 -1.25 -6.73
C ARG A 338 -7.68 -2.10 -5.77
N LEU A 339 -7.46 -1.95 -4.47
CA LEU A 339 -8.20 -2.66 -3.43
C LEU A 339 -9.70 -2.36 -3.47
N SER A 340 -10.10 -1.09 -3.62
CA SER A 340 -11.51 -0.72 -3.75
C SER A 340 -12.19 -1.35 -4.96
N ARG A 341 -11.48 -1.53 -6.09
CA ARG A 341 -12.03 -2.21 -7.27
C ARG A 341 -12.17 -3.71 -7.04
N LEU A 342 -11.12 -4.36 -6.51
CA LEU A 342 -11.16 -5.77 -6.16
C LEU A 342 -12.28 -6.09 -5.16
N LYS A 343 -12.58 -5.15 -4.25
CA LYS A 343 -13.66 -5.33 -3.28
C LYS A 343 -15.02 -5.44 -3.97
N ARG A 344 -15.24 -4.74 -5.09
CA ARG A 344 -16.48 -4.81 -5.86
C ARG A 344 -16.67 -6.14 -6.57
N SER A 345 -15.59 -6.75 -7.08
CA SER A 345 -15.66 -8.04 -7.78
C SER A 345 -15.67 -9.22 -6.81
N LEU A 346 -14.84 -9.18 -5.76
CA LEU A 346 -14.63 -10.30 -4.85
C LEU A 346 -15.58 -10.32 -3.65
N ASP A 347 -16.18 -9.18 -3.29
CA ASP A 347 -17.19 -9.07 -2.24
C ASP A 347 -18.27 -8.01 -2.59
N PRO A 348 -19.03 -8.21 -3.69
CA PRO A 348 -20.02 -7.25 -4.18
C PRO A 348 -21.13 -6.95 -3.16
N ALA A 349 -21.47 -7.93 -2.32
CA ALA A 349 -22.48 -7.80 -1.27
C ALA A 349 -21.91 -7.18 0.03
N ASN A 350 -20.62 -6.89 0.08
CA ASN A 350 -19.91 -6.36 1.25
C ASN A 350 -20.16 -7.21 2.52
N VAL A 351 -20.08 -8.54 2.36
CA VAL A 351 -20.18 -9.53 3.45
C VAL A 351 -19.09 -9.29 4.50
N LEU A 352 -17.88 -8.95 4.05
CA LEU A 352 -16.72 -8.71 4.90
C LEU A 352 -16.64 -7.21 5.28
N ALA A 353 -17.70 -6.71 5.93
CA ALA A 353 -17.87 -5.30 6.26
C ALA A 353 -17.01 -4.81 7.44
N TYR A 354 -16.46 -5.72 8.25
CA TYR A 354 -15.70 -5.38 9.46
C TYR A 354 -14.18 -5.27 9.26
N ALA A 355 -13.70 -5.57 8.05
CA ALA A 355 -12.30 -5.33 7.68
C ALA A 355 -12.02 -3.82 7.58
N CYS A 356 -10.74 -3.45 7.43
CA CYS A 356 -10.35 -2.06 7.20
C CYS A 356 -11.17 -1.47 6.04
N PRO A 357 -11.89 -0.35 6.24
CA PRO A 357 -12.78 0.20 5.23
C PRO A 357 -12.03 0.52 3.93
N LEU A 358 -12.61 0.12 2.81
CA LEU A 358 -12.19 0.53 1.48
C LEU A 358 -13.22 1.53 0.94
N PRO A 359 -12.80 2.69 0.43
CA PRO A 359 -13.74 3.65 -0.16
C PRO A 359 -14.56 2.97 -1.25
N LYS A 360 -15.87 3.24 -1.24
CA LYS A 360 -16.71 2.96 -2.39
C LYS A 360 -16.25 3.89 -3.49
N VAL A 361 -15.44 3.39 -4.42
CA VAL A 361 -15.09 4.14 -5.63
C VAL A 361 -16.40 4.44 -6.33
N PRO A 362 -16.79 5.72 -6.50
CA PRO A 362 -17.95 6.05 -7.31
C PRO A 362 -17.65 5.46 -8.69
N ALA A 363 -18.43 4.46 -9.11
CA ALA A 363 -18.42 4.02 -10.49
C ALA A 363 -19.07 5.14 -11.30
N LYS A 364 -18.33 6.21 -11.57
CA LYS A 364 -18.66 7.05 -12.71
C LYS A 364 -18.11 6.28 -13.91
N PRO A 365 -18.95 5.67 -14.75
CA PRO A 365 -18.47 5.05 -15.99
C PRO A 365 -17.79 6.14 -16.81
N SER A 366 -16.46 6.19 -16.77
CA SER A 366 -15.68 7.11 -17.58
C SER A 366 -15.55 6.50 -18.97
N PRO A 367 -16.01 7.17 -20.05
CA PRO A 367 -15.69 6.75 -21.41
C PRO A 367 -14.17 6.61 -21.58
N ILE A 368 -13.76 5.43 -22.06
CA ILE A 368 -12.39 5.11 -22.42
C ILE A 368 -12.33 5.13 -23.95
N ILE A 369 -11.49 5.99 -24.50
CA ILE A 369 -11.27 6.13 -25.93
C ILE A 369 -9.94 5.48 -26.29
N LEU A 370 -10.03 4.36 -27.00
CA LEU A 370 -8.90 3.63 -27.55
C LEU A 370 -8.46 4.30 -28.85
N VAL A 371 -7.21 4.77 -28.90
CA VAL A 371 -6.63 5.41 -30.09
C VAL A 371 -5.76 4.38 -30.79
N THR A 372 -6.28 3.82 -31.86
CA THR A 372 -5.73 2.67 -32.58
C THR A 372 -5.29 3.07 -33.98
N GLY A 373 -4.55 2.18 -34.65
CA GLY A 373 -4.15 2.37 -36.04
C GLY A 373 -3.04 1.41 -36.44
N GLU A 374 -3.07 0.99 -37.70
CA GLU A 374 -2.22 -0.07 -38.26
C GLU A 374 -0.71 0.25 -38.19
N HIS A 375 -0.33 1.54 -38.29
CA HIS A 375 1.06 1.97 -38.31
C HIS A 375 1.29 3.14 -37.33
N GLY A 376 2.42 3.13 -36.61
CA GLY A 376 2.63 4.03 -35.46
C GLY A 376 3.47 5.27 -35.77
N ALA A 377 2.87 6.46 -35.82
CA ALA A 377 3.42 7.71 -35.32
C ALA A 377 2.27 8.73 -35.21
N GLY A 378 2.19 9.51 -34.14
CA GLY A 378 1.20 10.58 -33.98
C GLY A 378 -0.03 10.27 -33.13
N LYS A 379 -0.28 9.00 -32.75
CA LYS A 379 -1.41 8.63 -31.85
C LYS A 379 -1.34 9.39 -30.51
N ASP A 380 -0.16 9.43 -29.88
CA ASP A 380 0.09 10.17 -28.65
C ASP A 380 -0.16 11.68 -28.82
N TYR A 381 0.22 12.23 -29.99
CA TYR A 381 0.03 13.64 -30.32
C TYR A 381 -1.45 13.98 -30.51
N CYS A 382 -2.18 13.19 -31.31
CA CYS A 382 -3.61 13.36 -31.53
C CYS A 382 -4.39 13.26 -30.21
N ALA A 383 -4.07 12.28 -29.35
CA ALA A 383 -4.68 12.16 -28.04
C ALA A 383 -4.42 13.41 -27.16
N GLY A 384 -3.22 13.98 -27.22
CA GLY A 384 -2.89 15.24 -26.53
C GLY A 384 -3.69 16.44 -27.03
N VAL A 385 -3.87 16.57 -28.35
CA VAL A 385 -4.73 17.59 -28.96
C VAL A 385 -6.18 17.40 -28.51
N TRP A 386 -6.72 16.17 -28.59
CA TRP A 386 -8.09 15.89 -28.19
C TRP A 386 -8.36 16.15 -26.72
N VAL A 387 -7.43 15.81 -25.81
CA VAL A 387 -7.53 16.17 -24.40
C VAL A 387 -7.65 17.69 -24.24
N THR A 388 -6.86 18.46 -24.98
CA THR A 388 -6.88 19.93 -24.92
C THR A 388 -8.21 20.50 -25.42
N GLU A 389 -8.72 19.98 -26.53
CA GLU A 389 -10.02 20.38 -27.10
C GLU A 389 -11.21 19.99 -26.21
N VAL A 390 -11.19 18.79 -25.61
CA VAL A 390 -12.22 18.34 -24.66
C VAL A 390 -12.26 19.23 -23.42
N ILE A 391 -11.10 19.63 -22.91
CA ILE A 391 -10.99 20.56 -21.76
C ILE A 391 -11.45 21.97 -22.14
N ALA A 392 -11.16 22.42 -23.37
CA ALA A 392 -11.50 23.76 -23.85
C ALA A 392 -12.99 23.92 -24.25
N GLY A 393 -13.60 22.87 -24.81
CA GLY A 393 -14.93 22.91 -25.41
C GLY A 393 -16.11 22.57 -24.48
N LEU A 394 -15.84 21.97 -23.31
CA LEU A 394 -16.88 21.57 -22.34
C LEU A 394 -16.86 22.49 -21.12
N HIS A 395 -18.04 22.80 -20.57
CA HIS A 395 -18.21 23.69 -19.40
C HIS A 395 -17.20 23.43 -18.28
N LYS A 396 -16.79 24.50 -17.58
CA LYS A 396 -15.85 24.47 -16.43
C LYS A 396 -16.11 23.25 -15.52
N GLY A 397 -15.20 22.28 -15.53
CA GLY A 397 -15.23 21.13 -14.62
C GLY A 397 -14.99 19.75 -15.24
N PHE A 398 -14.89 19.61 -16.57
CA PHE A 398 -14.55 18.33 -17.22
C PHE A 398 -13.04 18.05 -17.18
N THR A 399 -12.66 16.81 -16.89
CA THR A 399 -11.28 16.33 -16.85
C THR A 399 -11.02 15.26 -17.90
N ALA A 400 -9.95 15.40 -18.67
CA ALA A 400 -9.53 14.42 -19.67
C ALA A 400 -8.03 14.12 -19.57
N ARG A 401 -7.61 12.90 -19.90
CA ARG A 401 -6.21 12.49 -19.88
C ARG A 401 -5.88 11.55 -21.01
N ALA A 402 -4.67 11.68 -21.57
CA ALA A 402 -4.10 10.73 -22.52
C ALA A 402 -2.98 9.93 -21.83
N VAL A 403 -2.97 8.61 -22.04
CA VAL A 403 -1.95 7.71 -21.50
C VAL A 403 -1.59 6.68 -22.57
N SER A 404 -0.29 6.39 -22.73
CA SER A 404 0.15 5.34 -23.65
C SER A 404 0.41 4.03 -22.90
N ILE A 405 -0.22 2.94 -23.35
CA ILE A 405 -0.02 1.59 -22.78
C ILE A 405 1.42 1.11 -22.90
N SER A 406 2.15 1.65 -23.88
CA SER A 406 3.55 1.32 -24.16
C SER A 406 4.56 1.96 -23.18
N GLU A 407 4.14 2.88 -22.29
CA GLU A 407 5.08 3.58 -21.39
C GLU A 407 5.77 2.65 -20.40
N ALA A 408 5.04 1.69 -19.83
CA ALA A 408 5.60 0.73 -18.88
C ALA A 408 6.73 -0.07 -19.53
N ILE A 409 6.47 -0.60 -20.73
CA ILE A 409 7.43 -1.37 -21.52
C ILE A 409 8.65 -0.52 -21.91
N LYS A 410 8.46 0.76 -22.26
CA LYS A 410 9.58 1.67 -22.56
C LYS A 410 10.47 1.90 -21.35
N ARG A 411 9.89 1.97 -20.14
CA ARG A 411 10.65 2.10 -18.89
C ARG A 411 11.48 0.86 -18.61
N ASP A 412 10.87 -0.32 -18.74
CA ASP A 412 11.56 -1.59 -18.51
C ASP A 412 12.66 -1.82 -19.55
N TYR A 413 12.38 -1.50 -20.82
CA TYR A 413 13.37 -1.53 -21.89
C TYR A 413 14.52 -0.55 -21.65
N ALA A 414 14.24 0.68 -21.20
CA ALA A 414 15.27 1.66 -20.86
C ALA A 414 16.19 1.15 -19.74
N ALA A 415 15.60 0.56 -18.69
CA ALA A 415 16.35 -0.03 -17.59
C ALA A 415 17.22 -1.22 -18.03
N ALA A 416 16.72 -2.05 -18.96
CA ALA A 416 17.43 -3.24 -19.44
C ALA A 416 18.51 -2.92 -20.50
N SER A 417 18.27 -1.95 -21.37
CA SER A 417 19.15 -1.62 -22.50
C SER A 417 20.09 -0.44 -22.26
N GLY A 418 19.84 0.34 -21.20
CA GLY A 418 20.52 1.62 -20.97
C GLY A 418 20.05 2.76 -21.88
N ALA A 419 18.97 2.58 -22.65
CA ALA A 419 18.39 3.62 -23.47
C ALA A 419 17.82 4.78 -22.64
N ASP A 420 17.87 6.01 -23.17
CA ASP A 420 17.35 7.18 -22.46
C ASP A 420 15.81 7.20 -22.48
N LEU A 421 15.20 7.04 -21.30
CA LEU A 421 13.74 7.00 -21.16
C LEU A 421 13.08 8.29 -21.65
N ASN A 422 13.67 9.45 -21.36
CA ASN A 422 13.07 10.73 -21.77
C ASN A 422 13.03 10.86 -23.29
N SER A 423 14.11 10.48 -23.97
CA SER A 423 14.16 10.42 -25.43
C SER A 423 13.20 9.36 -26.00
N LEU A 424 13.06 8.19 -25.36
CA LEU A 424 12.05 7.17 -25.73
C LEU A 424 10.61 7.65 -25.58
N LEU A 425 10.34 8.63 -24.72
CA LEU A 425 9.00 9.17 -24.51
C LEU A 425 8.69 10.39 -25.38
N GLN A 426 9.68 11.23 -25.66
CA GLN A 426 9.45 12.54 -26.29
C GLN A 426 10.02 12.68 -27.70
N ASN A 427 11.11 11.99 -28.05
CA ASN A 427 11.81 12.20 -29.32
C ASN A 427 11.38 11.15 -30.36
N ARG A 428 10.67 11.60 -31.41
CA ARG A 428 10.16 10.72 -32.49
C ARG A 428 11.28 9.97 -33.22
N ALA A 429 12.36 10.64 -33.59
CA ALA A 429 13.46 10.00 -34.33
C ALA A 429 14.19 8.96 -33.48
N TYR A 430 14.31 9.23 -32.17
CA TYR A 430 14.88 8.28 -31.22
C TYR A 430 13.97 7.06 -31.04
N LYS A 431 12.66 7.25 -30.86
CA LYS A 431 11.67 6.15 -30.82
C LYS A 431 11.76 5.23 -32.03
N GLU A 432 11.89 5.82 -33.22
CA GLU A 432 11.95 5.05 -34.46
C GLU A 432 13.18 4.14 -34.53
N ARG A 433 14.34 4.66 -34.10
CA ARG A 433 15.59 3.89 -34.04
C ARG A 433 15.49 2.67 -33.12
N HIS A 434 14.76 2.80 -32.01
CA HIS A 434 14.59 1.74 -31.03
C HIS A 434 13.38 0.83 -31.29
N ARG A 435 12.54 1.13 -32.30
CA ARG A 435 11.24 0.47 -32.52
C ARG A 435 11.38 -1.05 -32.60
N GLU A 436 12.24 -1.54 -33.47
CA GLU A 436 12.41 -2.98 -33.70
C GLU A 436 12.85 -3.70 -32.41
N THR A 437 13.88 -3.19 -31.74
CA THR A 437 14.36 -3.76 -30.48
C THR A 437 13.36 -3.67 -29.33
N LEU A 438 12.57 -2.60 -29.26
CA LEU A 438 11.53 -2.42 -28.26
C LEU A 438 10.36 -3.38 -28.50
N THR A 439 9.98 -3.58 -29.77
CA THR A 439 8.95 -4.55 -30.18
C THR A 439 9.38 -5.98 -29.85
N ASN A 440 10.63 -6.34 -30.14
CA ASN A 440 11.16 -7.66 -29.78
C ASN A 440 11.19 -7.86 -28.26
N PHE A 441 11.66 -6.86 -27.50
CA PHE A 441 11.63 -6.89 -26.03
C PHE A 441 10.21 -7.09 -25.48
N TYR A 442 9.21 -6.41 -26.06
CA TYR A 442 7.82 -6.59 -25.69
C TYR A 442 7.33 -8.01 -25.95
N TYR A 443 7.56 -8.57 -27.14
CA TYR A 443 7.12 -9.93 -27.45
C TYR A 443 7.80 -10.98 -26.59
N ASP A 444 9.09 -10.80 -26.25
CA ASP A 444 9.79 -11.67 -25.30
C ASP A 444 9.12 -11.65 -23.92
N GLN A 445 8.67 -10.48 -23.45
CA GLN A 445 7.92 -10.39 -22.20
C GLN A 445 6.54 -11.03 -22.29
N VAL A 446 5.81 -10.83 -23.41
CA VAL A 446 4.49 -11.46 -23.63
C VAL A 446 4.61 -12.98 -23.71
N GLN A 447 5.68 -13.53 -24.29
CA GLN A 447 5.90 -14.98 -24.30
C GLN A 447 6.06 -15.55 -22.88
N ARG A 448 6.70 -14.81 -21.98
CA ARG A 448 6.86 -15.20 -20.58
C ARG A 448 5.59 -14.94 -19.76
N GLN A 449 4.83 -13.91 -20.12
CA GLN A 449 3.62 -13.47 -19.44
C GLN A 449 2.51 -13.19 -20.47
N PRO A 450 1.76 -14.22 -20.91
CA PRO A 450 0.76 -14.07 -21.96
C PRO A 450 -0.34 -13.04 -21.65
N ARG A 451 -0.58 -12.74 -20.37
CA ARG A 451 -1.57 -11.76 -19.89
C ARG A 451 -1.06 -10.32 -19.77
N LEU A 452 0.22 -10.09 -20.08
CA LEU A 452 0.85 -8.78 -19.98
C LEU A 452 0.08 -7.65 -20.73
N PRO A 453 -0.50 -7.88 -21.94
CA PRO A 453 -1.25 -6.84 -22.64
C PRO A 453 -2.50 -6.40 -21.86
N GLN A 454 -3.31 -7.35 -21.36
CA GLN A 454 -4.50 -7.05 -20.56
C GLN A 454 -4.13 -6.37 -19.24
N GLN A 455 -3.04 -6.80 -18.60
CA GLN A 455 -2.54 -6.18 -17.37
C GLN A 455 -2.09 -4.73 -17.60
N HIS A 456 -1.38 -4.44 -18.69
CA HIS A 456 -1.00 -3.07 -19.03
C HIS A 456 -2.22 -2.20 -19.31
N PHE A 457 -3.21 -2.73 -20.02
CA PHE A 457 -4.45 -2.01 -20.30
C PHE A 457 -5.18 -1.66 -19.02
N LEU A 458 -5.42 -2.65 -18.16
CA LEU A 458 -6.07 -2.46 -16.86
C LEU A 458 -5.27 -1.49 -16.00
N ARG A 459 -3.94 -1.58 -15.96
CA ARG A 459 -3.08 -0.65 -15.20
C ARG A 459 -3.27 0.80 -15.67
N VAL A 460 -3.33 1.04 -16.98
CA VAL A 460 -3.58 2.38 -17.54
C VAL A 460 -4.96 2.90 -17.12
N VAL A 461 -6.01 2.11 -17.34
CA VAL A 461 -7.39 2.46 -16.95
C VAL A 461 -7.46 2.78 -15.45
N HIS A 462 -6.86 1.91 -14.65
CA HIS A 462 -6.82 2.02 -13.20
C HIS A 462 -6.02 3.23 -12.68
N SER A 463 -4.97 3.64 -13.39
CA SER A 463 -4.16 4.82 -13.04
C SER A 463 -4.87 6.15 -13.32
N ALA A 464 -5.98 6.11 -14.04
CA ALA A 464 -6.77 7.27 -14.46
C ALA A 464 -8.16 7.30 -13.82
N ALA A 465 -8.37 6.61 -12.69
CA ALA A 465 -9.68 6.36 -12.06
C ALA A 465 -10.53 7.60 -11.66
N ASN A 466 -10.08 8.83 -11.93
CA ASN A 466 -10.75 10.08 -11.58
C ASN A 466 -10.85 11.07 -12.76
N VAL A 467 -10.73 10.60 -14.01
CA VAL A 467 -10.94 11.44 -15.20
C VAL A 467 -12.31 11.18 -15.81
N ASP A 468 -12.95 12.22 -16.35
CA ASP A 468 -14.23 12.06 -17.03
C ASP A 468 -14.07 11.36 -18.38
N VAL A 469 -12.93 11.54 -19.06
CA VAL A 469 -12.59 10.87 -20.33
C VAL A 469 -11.13 10.41 -20.32
N LEU A 470 -10.88 9.14 -20.64
CA LEU A 470 -9.53 8.59 -20.75
C LEU A 470 -9.21 8.20 -22.19
N PHE A 471 -8.15 8.77 -22.76
CA PHE A 471 -7.59 8.36 -24.05
C PHE A 471 -6.43 7.39 -23.83
N ILE A 472 -6.49 6.20 -24.43
CA ILE A 472 -5.44 5.17 -24.35
C ILE A 472 -4.81 5.02 -25.73
N THR A 473 -3.49 5.24 -25.81
CA THR A 473 -2.72 5.14 -27.06
C THR A 473 -1.73 3.98 -27.00
N GLY A 474 -1.03 3.74 -28.12
CA GLY A 474 0.02 2.73 -28.19
C GLY A 474 -0.49 1.32 -28.49
N MET A 475 -1.75 1.19 -28.93
CA MET A 475 -2.34 -0.07 -29.38
C MET A 475 -2.17 -0.23 -30.89
N THR A 476 -1.96 -1.48 -31.33
CA THR A 476 -1.69 -1.86 -32.73
C THR A 476 -2.72 -2.83 -33.32
N ASP A 477 -3.73 -3.23 -32.55
CA ASP A 477 -4.67 -4.27 -32.96
C ASP A 477 -5.81 -3.71 -33.83
N GLU A 478 -6.33 -4.55 -34.73
CA GLU A 478 -7.43 -4.20 -35.67
C GLU A 478 -8.82 -4.16 -34.99
N ALA A 479 -8.97 -4.67 -33.76
CA ALA A 479 -10.25 -4.66 -33.02
C ALA A 479 -10.11 -4.76 -31.47
N PRO A 480 -9.34 -3.88 -30.81
CA PRO A 480 -9.07 -3.96 -29.38
C PRO A 480 -10.32 -3.76 -28.50
N VAL A 481 -11.36 -3.07 -28.97
CA VAL A 481 -12.62 -2.95 -28.19
C VAL A 481 -13.26 -4.32 -27.96
N ALA A 482 -13.36 -5.15 -29.00
CA ALA A 482 -13.92 -6.50 -28.87
C ALA A 482 -13.10 -7.35 -27.89
N GLN A 483 -11.77 -7.18 -27.89
CA GLN A 483 -10.87 -7.95 -27.05
C GLN A 483 -10.79 -7.46 -25.60
N LEU A 484 -10.96 -6.15 -25.33
CA LEU A 484 -10.71 -5.56 -24.01
C LEU A 484 -11.98 -5.09 -23.28
N SER A 485 -13.12 -5.00 -23.97
CA SER A 485 -14.37 -4.50 -23.39
C SER A 485 -14.81 -5.24 -22.13
N HIS A 486 -14.67 -6.57 -22.12
CA HIS A 486 -15.03 -7.41 -20.98
C HIS A 486 -14.20 -7.15 -19.72
N LEU A 487 -13.00 -6.55 -19.85
CA LEU A 487 -12.11 -6.26 -18.73
C LEU A 487 -12.56 -5.06 -17.89
N VAL A 488 -13.43 -4.21 -18.45
CA VAL A 488 -13.87 -2.95 -17.84
C VAL A 488 -15.39 -2.80 -18.00
N PRO A 489 -16.19 -3.70 -17.41
CA PRO A 489 -17.65 -3.77 -17.62
C PRO A 489 -18.39 -2.51 -17.15
N ASP A 490 -17.77 -1.76 -16.22
CA ASP A 490 -18.29 -0.49 -15.69
C ASP A 490 -17.90 0.72 -16.55
N SER A 491 -17.28 0.54 -17.72
CA SER A 491 -16.81 1.64 -18.59
C SER A 491 -17.28 1.45 -20.03
N LYS A 492 -17.46 2.56 -20.75
CA LYS A 492 -17.77 2.51 -22.18
C LYS A 492 -16.49 2.65 -22.98
N LEU A 493 -16.15 1.64 -23.77
CA LEU A 493 -14.99 1.67 -24.66
C LEU A 493 -15.43 2.16 -26.04
N LEU A 494 -14.70 3.12 -26.57
CA LEU A 494 -14.88 3.65 -27.91
C LEU A 494 -13.55 3.52 -28.64
N GLU A 495 -13.57 3.07 -29.89
CA GLU A 495 -12.37 3.03 -30.73
C GLU A 495 -12.33 4.22 -31.67
N LEU A 496 -11.20 4.90 -31.72
CA LEU A 496 -10.86 5.87 -32.76
C LEU A 496 -9.79 5.27 -33.66
N LEU A 497 -10.19 4.89 -34.87
CA LEU A 497 -9.31 4.40 -35.91
C LEU A 497 -8.60 5.59 -36.58
N GLY A 498 -7.28 5.67 -36.42
CA GLY A 498 -6.44 6.62 -37.15
C GLY A 498 -5.69 5.95 -38.31
N ALA A 499 -6.10 6.20 -39.55
CA ALA A 499 -5.33 5.84 -40.73
C ALA A 499 -4.20 6.87 -40.93
N VAL A 500 -2.97 6.52 -40.54
CA VAL A 500 -1.82 7.43 -40.64
C VAL A 500 -1.36 7.52 -42.10
N GLY A 501 -1.60 8.67 -42.74
CA GLY A 501 -1.18 8.98 -44.12
C GLY A 501 -2.26 9.59 -45.00
N VAL A 502 -3.48 9.73 -44.48
CA VAL A 502 -4.65 10.17 -45.25
C VAL A 502 -4.88 11.67 -45.03
N GLY A 503 -5.02 12.45 -46.12
CA GLY A 503 -5.39 13.86 -46.03
C GLY A 503 -6.74 14.02 -45.33
N VAL A 504 -6.99 15.17 -44.69
CA VAL A 504 -8.24 15.46 -43.95
C VAL A 504 -9.50 15.09 -44.76
N GLU A 505 -9.40 15.20 -46.09
CA GLU A 505 -10.42 14.86 -47.10
C GLU A 505 -10.86 13.37 -47.13
N SER A 506 -10.10 12.44 -46.54
CA SER A 506 -10.37 10.98 -46.60
C SER A 506 -10.46 10.32 -45.22
N ILE A 507 -10.61 11.14 -44.18
CA ILE A 507 -11.03 10.70 -42.84
C ILE A 507 -12.56 10.57 -42.86
N GLU A 508 -13.09 9.39 -42.51
CA GLU A 508 -14.51 9.21 -42.21
C GLU A 508 -14.70 9.13 -40.70
N VAL A 509 -15.50 10.03 -40.14
CA VAL A 509 -15.84 10.03 -38.71
C VAL A 509 -17.27 9.54 -38.56
N LEU A 510 -17.43 8.35 -38.00
CA LEU A 510 -18.73 7.80 -37.64
C LEU A 510 -19.08 8.19 -36.18
N VAL A 511 -19.99 9.13 -36.02
CA VAL A 511 -20.55 9.51 -34.72
C VAL A 511 -21.65 8.52 -34.34
N VAL A 512 -21.37 7.63 -33.40
CA VAL A 512 -22.27 6.53 -33.04
C VAL A 512 -23.60 7.02 -32.42
N ALA A 513 -23.63 8.20 -31.78
CA ALA A 513 -24.86 8.85 -31.31
C ALA A 513 -24.71 10.39 -31.26
N GLU A 514 -25.67 11.13 -31.83
CA GLU A 514 -25.74 12.61 -31.78
C GLU A 514 -27.01 13.06 -31.04
N PHE A 515 -26.82 13.94 -30.05
CA PHE A 515 -27.91 14.63 -29.34
C PHE A 515 -28.08 16.05 -29.90
N PRO A 516 -29.29 16.47 -30.31
CA PRO A 516 -29.55 17.74 -31.01
C PRO A 516 -29.04 19.00 -30.29
N ILE A 517 -28.99 18.98 -28.96
CA ILE A 517 -28.64 20.14 -28.14
C ILE A 517 -27.14 20.50 -28.23
N HIS A 518 -26.29 19.57 -28.65
CA HIS A 518 -24.84 19.74 -28.61
C HIS A 518 -24.21 20.16 -29.95
N ARG A 519 -24.99 20.16 -31.06
CA ARG A 519 -24.55 20.53 -32.43
C ARG A 519 -23.15 20.00 -32.79
N GLY A 520 -22.79 18.81 -32.31
CA GLY A 520 -21.42 18.32 -32.31
C GLY A 520 -20.85 18.18 -33.72
N ARG A 521 -21.69 17.79 -34.68
CA ARG A 521 -21.30 17.70 -36.10
C ARG A 521 -20.94 19.06 -36.70
N GLU A 522 -21.69 20.10 -36.35
CA GLU A 522 -21.47 21.45 -36.86
C GLU A 522 -20.25 22.11 -36.23
N LEU A 523 -20.02 21.85 -34.95
CA LEU A 523 -18.87 22.32 -34.19
C LEU A 523 -17.56 21.70 -34.72
N LEU A 524 -17.58 20.40 -35.05
CA LEU A 524 -16.46 19.74 -35.74
C LEU A 524 -16.21 20.34 -37.12
N ARG A 525 -17.27 20.59 -37.91
CA ARG A 525 -17.14 21.24 -39.23
C ARG A 525 -16.52 22.63 -39.16
N GLN A 526 -16.91 23.43 -38.16
CA GLN A 526 -16.40 24.79 -37.94
C GLN A 526 -14.96 24.80 -37.39
N SER A 527 -14.55 23.76 -36.66
CA SER A 527 -13.23 23.67 -36.02
C SER A 527 -12.16 23.00 -36.91
N GLY A 528 -12.32 23.08 -38.24
CA GLY A 528 -11.33 22.59 -39.20
C GLY A 528 -11.61 21.21 -39.80
N PHE A 529 -12.68 20.51 -39.37
CA PHE A 529 -13.10 19.22 -39.96
C PHE A 529 -14.21 19.38 -41.02
N GLY A 530 -14.42 20.58 -41.57
CA GLY A 530 -15.46 20.86 -42.57
C GLY A 530 -15.35 20.06 -43.87
N ARG A 531 -14.19 19.43 -44.12
CA ARG A 531 -13.90 18.59 -45.30
C ARG A 531 -13.90 17.08 -45.01
N VAL A 532 -14.22 16.68 -43.77
CA VAL A 532 -14.31 15.28 -43.31
C VAL A 532 -15.74 14.75 -43.52
N SER A 533 -15.88 13.51 -43.98
CA SER A 533 -17.19 12.84 -44.07
C SER A 533 -17.62 12.45 -42.65
N VAL A 534 -18.53 13.22 -42.06
CA VAL A 534 -19.07 12.97 -40.71
C VAL A 534 -20.48 12.39 -40.83
N GLN A 535 -20.63 11.11 -40.52
CA GLN A 535 -21.92 10.40 -40.50
C GLN A 535 -22.37 10.12 -39.06
N SER A 536 -23.68 10.06 -38.81
CA SER A 536 -24.21 9.69 -37.50
C SER A 536 -25.06 8.43 -37.61
N LEU A 537 -24.77 7.43 -36.77
CA LEU A 537 -25.48 6.15 -36.79
C LEU A 537 -26.84 6.23 -36.06
N LEU A 538 -26.92 7.05 -35.02
CA LEU A 538 -28.15 7.29 -34.24
C LEU A 538 -28.30 8.80 -33.96
N VAL A 539 -29.45 9.38 -34.33
CA VAL A 539 -29.81 10.78 -34.00
C VAL A 539 -31.03 10.72 -33.09
N PHE A 540 -30.84 11.06 -31.80
CA PHE A 540 -31.94 11.04 -30.83
C PHE A 540 -32.67 12.38 -30.86
N GLY A 541 -33.72 12.47 -31.67
CA GLY A 541 -34.61 13.64 -31.69
C GLY A 541 -35.58 13.65 -30.51
N ASN A 542 -35.89 14.84 -30.00
CA ASN A 542 -37.20 15.06 -29.40
C ASN A 542 -38.19 15.18 -30.57
N ALA A 543 -39.26 14.38 -30.55
CA ALA A 543 -40.46 14.71 -31.31
C ALA A 543 -41.10 15.98 -30.75
#